data_AF-A0A2S9GA50-F1
#
_entry.id   AF-A0A2S9GA50-F1
#
_cell.length_a   1.000
_cell.length_b   1.000
_cell.length_c   1.000
_cell.angle_alpha   90.00
_cell.angle_beta   90.00
_cell.angle_gamma   90.00
#
_symmetry.space_group_name_H-M   'P 1'
#
loop_
_entity.id
_entity.type
_entity.pdbx_description
1 polymer ?
#
loop_
_entity_poly.entity_id
_entity_poly.type
_entity_poly.pdbx_seq_one_letter_code
_entity_poly.pdbx_strand_id
1 'polypeptide(L)'
;IVLLAVTGLRRLVFEAVPMQLKLAITAGIGLFILFIGLVDAGVIASTGVPSPPVGLGVGGLGSISTVPTLVFVVTVLLTGMLLAR
;
A
#
# COMPACT_ATOMS: atom_id res chain seq x y z
N ILE A 1 -23.33 2.87 10.26
CA ILE A 1 -22.16 2.54 11.13
C ILE A 1 -22.27 3.22 12.50
N VAL A 2 -22.56 4.54 12.55
CA VAL A 2 -22.71 5.27 13.82
C VAL A 2 -23.79 4.67 14.73
N LEU A 3 -24.98 4.37 14.21
CA LEU A 3 -26.05 3.70 14.98
C LEU A 3 -25.62 2.33 15.55
N LEU A 4 -24.90 1.52 14.76
CA LEU A 4 -24.37 0.21 15.17
C LEU A 4 -23.20 0.31 16.18
N ALA A 5 -22.51 1.45 16.19
CA ALA A 5 -21.44 1.75 17.14
C ALA A 5 -22.00 2.15 18.51
N VAL A 6 -23.14 2.86 18.53
CA VAL A 6 -23.83 3.29 19.76
C VAL A 6 -24.57 2.14 20.43
N THR A 7 -25.17 1.22 19.65
CA THR A 7 -25.86 0.03 20.19
C THR A 7 -24.93 -1.09 20.65
N GLY A 8 -23.60 -0.92 20.53
CA GLY A 8 -22.62 -1.92 20.94
C GLY A 8 -22.45 -3.11 19.98
N LEU A 9 -23.32 -3.25 18.97
CA LEU A 9 -23.28 -4.35 18.01
C LEU A 9 -21.94 -4.42 17.26
N ARG A 10 -21.27 -3.28 17.02
CA ARG A 10 -19.92 -3.27 16.42
C ARG A 10 -18.91 -4.09 17.23
N ARG A 11 -18.99 -4.09 18.57
CA ARG A 11 -18.02 -4.81 19.42
C ARG A 11 -18.22 -6.31 19.31
N LEU A 12 -19.47 -6.77 19.37
CA LEU A 12 -19.84 -8.18 19.23
C LEU A 12 -19.39 -8.74 17.86
N VAL A 13 -19.59 -7.99 16.79
CA VAL A 13 -19.14 -8.38 15.46
C VAL A 13 -17.60 -8.43 15.39
N PHE A 14 -16.90 -7.46 15.95
CA PHE A 14 -15.43 -7.46 15.98
C PHE A 14 -14.84 -8.57 16.86
N GLU A 15 -15.52 -8.95 17.93
CA GLU A 15 -15.08 -10.02 18.84
C GLU A 15 -15.26 -11.41 18.20
N ALA A 16 -16.28 -11.58 17.36
CA ALA A 16 -16.49 -12.79 16.56
C ALA A 16 -15.41 -13.01 15.49
N VAL A 17 -14.66 -11.97 15.09
CA VAL A 17 -13.59 -12.10 14.10
C VAL A 17 -12.32 -12.66 14.76
N PRO A 18 -11.82 -13.83 14.31
CA PRO A 18 -10.59 -14.43 14.84
C PRO A 18 -9.37 -13.53 14.61
N MET A 19 -8.40 -13.60 15.52
CA MET A 19 -7.22 -12.74 15.51
C MET A 19 -6.42 -12.84 14.21
N GLN A 20 -6.34 -14.03 13.61
CA GLN A 20 -5.62 -14.24 12.35
C GLN A 20 -6.19 -13.39 11.21
N LEU A 21 -7.52 -13.23 11.13
CA LEU A 21 -8.15 -12.40 10.10
C LEU A 21 -7.89 -10.91 10.35
N LYS A 22 -7.84 -10.46 11.61
CA LYS A 22 -7.50 -9.07 11.95
C LYS A 22 -6.09 -8.71 11.49
N LEU A 23 -5.13 -9.60 11.74
CA LEU A 23 -3.74 -9.43 11.29
C LEU A 23 -3.63 -9.42 9.77
N ALA A 24 -4.33 -10.33 9.09
CA ALA A 24 -4.35 -10.39 7.62
C ALA A 24 -4.89 -9.09 7.01
N ILE A 25 -5.94 -8.49 7.59
CA ILE A 25 -6.49 -7.20 7.15
C ILE A 25 -5.43 -6.11 7.28
N THR A 26 -4.74 -6.01 8.42
CA THR A 26 -3.69 -4.99 8.61
C THR A 26 -2.52 -5.16 7.64
N ALA A 27 -2.08 -6.40 7.41
CA ALA A 27 -1.02 -6.70 6.45
C ALA A 27 -1.45 -6.38 5.01
N GLY A 28 -2.70 -6.72 4.63
CA GLY A 28 -3.26 -6.43 3.32
C GLY A 28 -3.37 -4.93 3.05
N ILE A 29 -3.83 -4.14 4.03
CA ILE A 29 -3.89 -2.68 3.92
C ILE A 29 -2.48 -2.09 3.76
N GLY A 30 -1.50 -2.56 4.53
CA GLY A 30 -0.11 -2.10 4.41
C GLY A 30 0.48 -2.37 3.03
N LEU A 31 0.28 -3.59 2.49
CA LEU A 31 0.72 -3.95 1.15
C LEU A 31 0.02 -3.11 0.06
N PHE A 32 -1.27 -2.84 0.24
CA PHE A 32 -2.05 -2.04 -0.70
C PHE A 32 -1.59 -0.57 -0.75
N ILE A 33 -1.35 0.04 0.42
CA ILE A 33 -0.82 1.40 0.50
C ILE A 33 0.58 1.48 -0.10
N LEU A 34 1.43 0.47 0.17
CA LEU A 34 2.75 0.37 -0.45
C LEU A 34 2.63 0.35 -1.98
N PHE A 35 1.72 -0.46 -2.52
CA PHE A 35 1.50 -0.55 -3.97
C PHE A 35 1.08 0.79 -4.58
N ILE A 36 0.16 1.53 -3.95
CA ILE A 36 -0.21 2.88 -4.39
C ILE A 36 1.01 3.80 -4.39
N GLY A 37 1.83 3.76 -3.33
CA GLY A 37 3.06 4.55 -3.25
C GLY A 37 4.05 4.24 -4.37
N LEU A 38 4.21 2.98 -4.77
CA LEU A 38 5.05 2.62 -5.91
C LEU A 38 4.52 3.19 -7.24
N VAL A 39 3.20 3.23 -7.43
CA VAL A 39 2.57 3.80 -8.64
C VAL A 39 2.75 5.33 -8.66
N ASP A 40 2.43 6.00 -7.56
CA ASP A 40 2.49 7.46 -7.45
C ASP A 40 3.93 8.00 -7.53
N ALA A 41 4.89 7.25 -6.99
CA ALA A 41 6.31 7.55 -7.12
C ALA A 41 6.89 7.32 -8.53
N GLY A 42 6.11 6.75 -9.46
CA GLY A 42 6.56 6.43 -10.81
C GLY A 42 7.57 5.28 -10.89
N VAL A 43 7.68 4.46 -9.83
CA VAL A 43 8.51 3.22 -9.83
C VAL A 43 7.88 2.20 -10.77
N ILE A 44 6.56 2.06 -10.69
CA ILE A 44 5.74 1.23 -11.58
C ILE A 44 4.68 2.10 -12.25
N ALA A 45 4.42 1.88 -13.53
CA ALA A 45 3.35 2.52 -14.26
C ALA A 45 2.54 1.48 -15.04
N SER A 46 1.26 1.79 -15.27
CA SER A 46 0.48 1.00 -16.22
C SER A 46 1.04 1.23 -17.62
N THR A 47 1.37 0.13 -18.30
CA THR A 47 1.86 0.10 -19.67
C THR A 47 0.74 0.24 -20.70
N GLY A 48 -0.53 0.12 -20.28
CA GLY A 48 -1.69 0.12 -21.17
C GLY A 48 -1.78 -1.07 -22.13
N VAL A 49 -0.85 -2.03 -22.07
CA VAL A 49 -0.84 -3.26 -22.89
C VAL A 49 -1.29 -4.49 -22.10
N PRO A 50 -1.89 -5.50 -22.76
CA PRO A 50 -2.39 -6.71 -22.09
C PRO A 50 -1.31 -7.50 -21.34
N SER A 51 -0.06 -7.40 -21.77
CA SER A 51 1.09 -8.02 -21.12
C SER A 51 2.38 -7.29 -21.51
N PRO A 52 3.20 -6.81 -20.55
CA PRO A 52 3.01 -6.84 -19.09
C PRO A 52 2.13 -5.67 -18.61
N PRO A 53 1.13 -5.87 -17.72
CA PRO A 53 0.21 -4.81 -17.28
C PRO A 53 0.87 -3.72 -16.40
N VAL A 54 2.04 -4.04 -15.84
CA VAL A 54 2.88 -3.13 -15.05
C VAL A 54 4.28 -3.09 -15.66
N GLY A 55 4.79 -1.89 -15.88
CA GLY A 55 6.11 -1.64 -16.43
C GLY A 55 6.94 -0.81 -15.45
N LEU A 56 8.27 -0.92 -15.56
CA LEU A 56 9.20 -0.14 -14.76
C LEU A 56 9.35 1.28 -15.34
N GLY A 57 9.32 2.29 -14.46
CA GLY A 57 9.46 3.70 -14.83
C GLY A 57 8.18 4.33 -15.42
N VAL A 58 8.24 5.64 -15.67
CA VAL A 58 7.07 6.42 -16.11
C VAL A 58 6.60 5.95 -17.48
N GLY A 59 5.34 5.49 -17.57
CA GLY A 59 4.73 5.01 -18.81
C GLY A 59 5.25 3.67 -19.33
N GLY A 60 6.00 2.90 -18.54
CA GLY A 60 6.51 1.57 -18.96
C GLY A 60 7.70 1.60 -19.90
N LEU A 61 8.35 2.77 -20.08
CA LEU A 61 9.47 2.98 -21.00
C LEU A 61 10.85 2.92 -20.32
N GLY A 62 10.96 2.46 -19.07
CA GLY A 62 12.24 2.26 -18.39
C GLY A 62 12.94 3.53 -17.90
N SER A 63 12.29 4.71 -17.95
CA SER A 63 12.83 5.92 -17.34
C SER A 63 12.39 6.02 -15.87
N ILE A 64 13.27 5.59 -14.97
CA ILE A 64 13.11 5.65 -13.51
C ILE A 64 13.64 7.00 -12.95
N SER A 65 14.08 7.91 -13.83
CA SER A 65 14.74 9.17 -13.46
C SER A 65 13.76 10.32 -13.21
N THR A 66 12.63 10.06 -12.55
CA THR A 66 11.73 11.13 -12.11
C THR A 66 12.01 11.51 -10.66
N VAL A 67 12.03 12.82 -10.38
CA VAL A 67 12.24 13.39 -9.03
C VAL A 67 11.40 12.70 -7.94
N PRO A 68 10.10 12.35 -8.16
CA PRO A 68 9.29 11.63 -7.19
C PRO A 68 9.84 10.24 -6.80
N THR A 69 10.44 9.51 -7.74
CA THR A 69 10.99 8.17 -7.49
C THR A 69 12.16 8.22 -6.52
N LEU A 70 13.03 9.22 -6.67
CA LEU A 70 14.20 9.40 -5.83
C LEU A 70 13.78 9.75 -4.38
N VAL A 71 12.79 10.64 -4.24
CA VAL A 71 12.21 10.99 -2.93
C VAL A 71 11.55 9.78 -2.28
N PHE A 72 10.82 8.96 -3.04
CA PHE A 72 10.22 7.73 -2.53
C PHE A 72 11.27 6.74 -2.00
N VAL A 73 12.33 6.48 -2.77
CA VAL A 73 13.39 5.54 -2.34
C VAL A 73 14.08 6.03 -1.06
N VAL A 74 14.42 7.32 -1.01
CA VAL A 74 15.06 7.92 0.19
C VAL A 74 14.13 7.85 1.40
N THR A 75 12.85 8.18 1.25
CA THR A 75 11.88 8.17 2.35
C THR A 75 11.59 6.76 2.86
N VAL A 76 11.47 5.77 1.98
CA VAL A 76 11.28 4.36 2.36
C VAL A 76 12.52 3.83 3.09
N LEU A 77 13.72 4.10 2.58
CA LEU A 77 14.96 3.68 3.24
C LEU A 77 15.15 4.33 4.61
N LEU A 78 14.87 5.63 4.73
CA LEU A 78 14.91 6.34 6.01
C LEU A 78 13.90 5.76 6.99
N THR A 79 12.64 5.57 6.56
CA THR A 79 11.59 5.01 7.42
C THR A 79 11.96 3.60 7.87
N GLY A 80 12.47 2.75 6.96
CA GLY A 80 12.93 1.40 7.30
C GLY A 80 14.10 1.40 8.28
N MET A 81 15.09 2.28 8.09
CA MET A 81 16.22 2.43 9.01
C MET A 81 15.78 2.88 10.41
N LEU A 82 14.82 3.80 10.49
CA LEU A 82 14.28 4.29 11.76
C LEU A 82 13.41 3.23 12.45
N LEU A 83 12.64 2.44 11.70
CA LEU A 83 11.78 1.39 12.27
C LEU A 83 12.56 0.14 12.69
N ALA A 84 13.71 -0.13 12.06
CA ALA A 84 14.59 -1.24 12.40
C ALA A 84 15.42 -1.00 13.68
N ARG A 85 15.41 0.24 14.17
CA ARG A 85 16.11 0.66 15.38
C ARG A 85 15.15 0.77 16.55
#